data_AF-A0A643BQK7-F1
#
_entry.id   AF-A0A643BQK7-F1
#
_cell.length_a   1.000
_cell.length_b   1.000
_cell.length_c   1.000
_cell.angle_alpha   90.00
_cell.angle_beta   90.00
_cell.angle_gamma   90.00
#
_symmetry.space_group_name_H-M   'P 1'
#
loop_
_entity.id
_entity.type
_entity.pdbx_description
1 polymer ?
#
loop_
_entity_poly.entity_id
_entity_poly.type
_entity_poly.pdbx_seq_one_letter_code
_entity_poly.pdbx_strand_id
1 'polypeptide(L)'
;PNCFQIVVQHFSEEHYIFYFAGETPEQAEDWMKGLQAFCNLRKSSPGTSNKRLRQVSSLVLHIEEAHKLPVKHFTNPYCNIYLNSVQVAKTHAREGQNPVWSEEFVFDDLPPDINRFEITLIFMRCQLSRLQKGHATDEWFLLSSHIPLKGIEPGSLRVRARYSMEKIMPEEEYSEFKELILQKELHVVYALSHVCGQDRTLLASILLRIFLHERLESLLLCTLNDREISMEDEATTLFRATTLASTLMEQYMKATATQFVHHALKDCILKIMESKQSCELSPSKLEKNEDVNTNLAHLLNILSELVEKIFMASEILPPTLRYIYGCLQKSVQHKWPTNTTMRTRVVSGFVFLRLICPAILNPRMFNIISDSPSPIAARTLILVAKSVQNLANLVEFGAKEPYMEGVNPFIKSNKHRMIMFLDELGNVPELPDTTEHSRTDLSRDLAALHEICVAHSDELRTLSNERGAQQHVLKKLLAITELLQQKQNQYTKTNDVR
;
A
#
# COMPACT_ATOMS: atom_id res chain seq x y z
N PRO A 1 -0.17 -7.27 17.88
CA PRO A 1 -1.41 -7.52 17.12
C PRO A 1 -1.35 -8.84 16.34
N ASN A 2 -0.98 -9.92 17.04
CA ASN A 2 -0.88 -11.27 16.46
C ASN A 2 -2.11 -12.08 16.90
N CYS A 3 -3.27 -11.42 16.91
CA CYS A 3 -4.50 -11.96 17.47
C CYS A 3 -5.41 -12.40 16.34
N PHE A 4 -6.08 -13.54 16.51
CA PHE A 4 -7.08 -14.05 15.59
C PHE A 4 -8.27 -14.59 16.40
N GLN A 5 -9.41 -14.75 15.74
CA GLN A 5 -10.61 -15.27 16.39
C GLN A 5 -11.14 -16.50 15.67
N ILE A 6 -11.69 -17.43 16.43
CA ILE A 6 -12.45 -18.57 15.91
C ILE A 6 -13.91 -18.34 16.29
N VAL A 7 -14.78 -18.39 15.29
CA VAL A 7 -16.22 -18.35 15.50
C VAL A 7 -16.77 -19.74 15.32
N VAL A 8 -17.32 -20.31 16.39
CA VAL A 8 -18.02 -21.59 16.34
C VAL A 8 -19.51 -21.29 16.24
N GLN A 9 -20.10 -21.63 15.10
CA GLN A 9 -21.53 -21.55 14.88
C GLN A 9 -22.17 -22.87 15.30
N HIS A 10 -22.85 -22.88 16.44
CA HIS A 10 -23.65 -24.02 16.87
C HIS A 10 -25.00 -24.01 16.12
N PHE A 11 -25.67 -25.17 15.97
CA PHE A 11 -26.95 -25.31 15.25
C PHE A 11 -28.11 -24.43 15.78
N SER A 12 -27.89 -23.69 16.88
CA SER A 12 -28.86 -22.93 17.64
C SER A 12 -28.52 -21.44 17.67
N GLU A 13 -28.27 -20.79 16.52
CA GLU A 13 -28.07 -19.33 16.32
C GLU A 13 -27.09 -18.55 17.23
N GLU A 14 -26.51 -19.18 18.24
CA GLU A 14 -25.53 -18.63 19.16
C GLU A 14 -24.12 -18.84 18.59
N HIS A 15 -23.41 -17.73 18.41
CA HIS A 15 -22.02 -17.73 18.00
C HIS A 15 -21.12 -17.74 19.23
N TYR A 16 -20.29 -18.76 19.37
CA TYR A 16 -19.20 -18.75 20.35
C TYR A 16 -17.95 -18.17 19.69
N ILE A 17 -17.47 -17.04 20.21
CA ILE A 17 -16.27 -16.38 19.70
C ILE A 17 -15.13 -16.65 20.67
N PHE A 18 -14.07 -17.26 20.15
CA PHE A 18 -12.83 -17.50 20.89
C PHE A 18 -11.75 -16.58 20.34
N TYR A 19 -11.06 -15.86 21.22
CA TYR A 19 -9.94 -14.99 20.86
C TYR A 19 -8.62 -15.67 21.22
N PHE A 20 -7.70 -15.66 20.27
CA PHE A 20 -6.36 -16.20 20.41
C PHE A 20 -5.33 -15.12 20.09
N ALA A 21 -4.14 -15.25 20.65
CA ALA A 21 -3.01 -14.38 20.39
C ALA A 21 -1.73 -15.20 20.32
N GLY A 22 -0.99 -15.08 19.22
CA GLY A 22 0.38 -15.57 19.11
C GLY A 22 1.39 -14.58 19.69
N GLU A 23 2.54 -15.06 20.13
CA GLU A 23 3.66 -14.21 20.57
C GLU A 23 4.33 -13.53 19.37
N THR A 24 4.40 -14.21 18.22
CA THR A 24 4.92 -13.67 16.96
C THR A 24 3.88 -13.73 15.83
N PRO A 25 4.03 -12.93 14.76
CA PRO A 25 3.18 -13.00 13.57
C PRO A 25 3.20 -14.39 12.92
N GLU A 26 4.38 -15.01 12.82
CA GLU A 26 4.52 -16.35 12.23
C GLU A 26 3.77 -17.40 13.06
N GLN A 27 3.88 -17.31 14.39
CA GLN A 27 3.17 -18.21 15.30
C GLN A 27 1.65 -18.07 15.17
N ALA A 28 1.13 -16.84 15.05
CA ALA A 28 -0.30 -16.63 14.83
C ALA A 28 -0.75 -17.21 13.48
N GLU A 29 0.06 -17.07 12.43
CA GLU A 29 -0.24 -17.62 11.10
C GLU A 29 -0.21 -19.16 11.09
N ASP A 30 0.75 -19.78 11.78
CA ASP A 30 0.85 -21.23 11.94
C ASP A 30 -0.34 -21.79 12.72
N TRP A 31 -0.75 -21.12 13.80
CA TRP A 31 -1.96 -21.47 14.55
C TRP A 31 -3.21 -21.35 13.69
N MET A 32 -3.36 -20.24 12.94
CA MET A 32 -4.46 -20.08 11.99
C MET A 32 -4.50 -21.21 10.97
N LYS A 33 -3.37 -21.59 10.37
CA LYS A 33 -3.27 -22.70 9.41
C LYS A 33 -3.65 -24.04 10.05
N GLY A 34 -3.15 -24.31 11.26
CA GLY A 34 -3.46 -25.53 12.00
C GLY A 34 -4.95 -25.62 12.35
N LEU A 35 -5.53 -24.54 12.86
CA LEU A 35 -6.94 -24.46 13.28
C LEU A 35 -7.90 -24.43 12.09
N GLN A 36 -7.51 -23.85 10.95
CA GLN A 36 -8.27 -23.93 9.69
C GLN A 36 -8.55 -25.38 9.27
N ALA A 37 -7.69 -26.34 9.61
CA ALA A 37 -7.94 -27.75 9.32
C ALA A 37 -9.11 -28.34 10.14
N PHE A 38 -9.41 -27.76 11.31
CA PHE A 38 -10.45 -28.22 12.24
C PHE A 38 -11.72 -27.37 12.19
N CYS A 39 -11.63 -26.13 11.72
CA CYS A 39 -12.80 -25.34 11.37
C CYS A 39 -13.52 -26.04 10.22
N ASN A 40 -14.67 -26.65 10.52
CA ASN A 40 -15.68 -27.01 9.52
C ASN A 40 -16.25 -25.72 8.91
N LEU A 41 -15.43 -24.95 8.19
CA LEU A 41 -15.92 -24.38 6.94
C LEU A 41 -16.58 -25.57 6.27
N ARG A 42 -17.86 -25.48 5.93
CA ARG A 42 -18.48 -26.48 5.08
C ARG A 42 -17.66 -26.50 3.77
N LYS A 43 -16.55 -27.25 3.75
CA LYS A 43 -16.24 -28.11 2.65
C LYS A 43 -17.54 -28.87 2.51
N SER A 44 -18.36 -28.43 1.56
CA SER A 44 -19.12 -29.36 0.78
C SER A 44 -18.27 -30.63 0.74
N SER A 45 -18.79 -31.69 1.33
CA SER A 45 -18.25 -33.04 1.24
C SER A 45 -17.48 -33.21 -0.08
N PRO A 46 -16.37 -33.97 -0.13
CA PRO A 46 -15.71 -34.29 -1.39
C PRO A 46 -16.57 -35.24 -2.25
N GLY A 47 -17.86 -34.96 -2.41
CA GLY A 47 -18.63 -35.38 -3.57
C GLY A 47 -18.18 -34.51 -4.72
N THR A 48 -17.08 -34.90 -5.39
CA THR A 48 -16.80 -34.60 -6.80
C THR A 48 -17.26 -33.21 -7.31
N SER A 49 -17.08 -32.15 -6.51
CA SER A 49 -17.33 -30.79 -6.96
C SER A 49 -16.08 -30.38 -7.73
N ASN A 50 -16.22 -30.38 -9.06
CA ASN A 50 -15.20 -30.00 -10.02
C ASN A 50 -14.28 -28.90 -9.48
N LYS A 51 -12.97 -29.17 -9.43
CA LYS A 51 -11.88 -28.22 -9.17
C LYS A 51 -11.81 -27.05 -10.18
N ARG A 52 -12.90 -26.71 -10.88
CA ARG A 52 -12.82 -25.95 -12.14
C ARG A 52 -13.32 -24.49 -12.09
N LEU A 53 -13.93 -24.02 -11.00
CA LEU A 53 -14.22 -22.59 -10.82
C LEU A 53 -14.38 -22.28 -9.33
N ARG A 54 -13.51 -21.42 -8.80
CA ARG A 54 -13.59 -20.89 -7.43
C ARG A 54 -14.27 -19.54 -7.47
N GLN A 55 -15.28 -19.32 -6.62
CA GLN A 55 -15.92 -18.01 -6.46
C GLN A 55 -15.42 -17.39 -5.16
N VAL A 56 -14.80 -16.22 -5.26
CA VAL A 56 -14.24 -15.47 -4.13
C VAL A 56 -14.99 -14.17 -3.99
N SER A 57 -15.44 -13.87 -2.77
CA SER A 57 -16.07 -12.59 -2.47
C SER A 57 -15.12 -11.79 -1.58
N SER A 58 -14.96 -10.50 -1.85
CA SER A 58 -14.14 -9.62 -1.03
C SER A 58 -14.88 -8.33 -0.68
N LEU A 59 -14.56 -7.75 0.47
CA LEU A 59 -15.10 -6.47 0.92
C LEU A 59 -13.96 -5.59 1.40
N VAL A 60 -13.80 -4.44 0.76
CA VAL A 60 -12.91 -3.36 1.21
C VAL A 60 -13.75 -2.24 1.81
N LEU A 61 -13.47 -1.87 3.05
CA LEU A 61 -14.14 -0.78 3.77
C LEU A 61 -13.11 0.28 4.15
N HIS A 62 -13.37 1.54 3.79
CA HIS A 62 -12.69 2.69 4.37
C HIS A 62 -13.64 3.44 5.29
N ILE A 63 -13.20 3.63 6.53
CA ILE A 63 -13.87 4.48 7.50
C ILE A 63 -13.11 5.80 7.52
N GLU A 64 -13.68 6.82 6.89
CA GLU A 64 -13.00 8.10 6.63
C GLU A 64 -13.14 9.03 7.85
N GLU A 65 -14.34 9.56 8.06
CA GLU A 65 -14.59 10.59 9.07
C GLU A 65 -16.05 10.57 9.56
N ALA A 66 -16.26 11.05 10.78
CA ALA A 66 -17.59 11.34 11.29
C ALA A 66 -17.77 12.83 11.57
N HIS A 67 -18.99 13.32 11.41
CA HIS A 67 -19.36 14.72 11.65
C HIS A 67 -20.45 14.84 12.70
N LYS A 68 -20.39 15.96 13.44
CA LYS A 68 -21.40 16.38 14.43
C LYS A 68 -21.62 15.35 15.54
N LEU A 69 -20.57 14.66 16.01
CA LEU A 69 -20.72 13.73 17.13
C LEU A 69 -21.00 14.48 18.45
N PRO A 70 -21.93 14.01 19.29
CA PRO A 70 -22.22 14.65 20.58
C PRO A 70 -21.06 14.50 21.57
N VAL A 71 -20.25 15.54 21.74
CA VAL A 71 -19.02 15.54 22.57
C VAL A 71 -19.24 15.04 24.01
N LYS A 72 -20.44 15.27 24.57
CA LYS A 72 -20.81 14.80 25.92
C LYS A 72 -20.89 13.27 26.06
N HIS A 73 -21.10 12.56 24.96
CA HIS A 73 -21.28 11.10 24.95
C HIS A 73 -20.12 10.38 24.23
N PHE A 74 -19.39 11.09 23.37
CA PHE A 74 -18.32 10.56 22.56
C PHE A 74 -17.04 11.35 22.82
N THR A 75 -16.34 11.00 23.91
CA THR A 75 -15.00 11.54 24.20
C THR A 75 -13.94 10.90 23.31
N ASN A 76 -14.03 9.58 23.14
CA ASN A 76 -13.10 8.75 22.38
C ASN A 76 -13.85 7.84 21.37
N PRO A 77 -14.57 8.39 20.38
CA PRO A 77 -15.29 7.59 19.39
C PRO A 77 -14.39 6.59 18.64
N TYR A 78 -14.92 5.37 18.48
CA TYR A 78 -14.38 4.32 17.62
C TYR A 78 -15.53 3.53 16.97
N CYS A 79 -15.27 2.92 15.81
CA CYS A 79 -16.22 2.12 15.05
C CYS A 79 -15.88 0.64 15.22
N ASN A 80 -16.85 -0.19 15.59
CA ASN A 80 -16.73 -1.64 15.47
C ASN A 80 -17.34 -2.10 14.14
N ILE A 81 -16.68 -2.99 13.44
CA ILE A 81 -17.13 -3.56 12.17
C ILE A 81 -17.55 -5.01 12.41
N TYR A 82 -18.73 -5.38 11.93
CA TYR A 82 -19.29 -6.71 12.03
C TYR A 82 -19.63 -7.28 10.66
N LEU A 83 -19.45 -8.58 10.48
CA LEU A 83 -19.97 -9.35 9.36
C LEU A 83 -21.01 -10.33 9.89
N ASN A 84 -22.24 -10.27 9.39
CA ASN A 84 -23.36 -11.13 9.86
C ASN A 84 -23.54 -11.20 11.39
N SER A 85 -23.26 -10.12 12.12
CA SER A 85 -23.29 -9.99 13.60
C SER A 85 -22.04 -10.48 14.36
N VAL A 86 -20.99 -10.92 13.67
CA VAL A 86 -19.68 -11.21 14.28
C VAL A 86 -18.79 -9.99 14.16
N GLN A 87 -18.25 -9.49 15.28
CA GLN A 87 -17.29 -8.40 15.25
C GLN A 87 -15.98 -8.88 14.62
N VAL A 88 -15.52 -8.25 13.54
CA VAL A 88 -14.32 -8.66 12.80
C VAL A 88 -13.20 -7.63 12.86
N ALA A 89 -13.53 -6.36 13.09
CA ALA A 89 -12.54 -5.30 13.17
C ALA A 89 -13.04 -4.13 14.04
N LYS A 90 -12.12 -3.25 14.41
CA LYS A 90 -12.43 -1.99 15.08
C LYS A 90 -11.45 -0.91 14.64
N THR A 91 -11.91 0.33 14.54
CA THR A 91 -11.01 1.49 14.34
C THR A 91 -10.34 1.87 15.65
N HIS A 92 -9.30 2.70 15.53
CA HIS A 92 -8.71 3.33 16.70
C HIS A 92 -9.66 4.38 17.29
N ALA A 93 -9.56 4.60 18.60
CA ALA A 93 -10.25 5.70 19.23
C ALA A 93 -9.65 7.03 18.77
N ARG A 94 -10.53 7.98 18.43
CA ARG A 94 -10.16 9.36 18.06
C ARG A 94 -10.87 10.33 18.98
N GLU A 95 -10.23 11.45 19.29
CA GLU A 95 -10.82 12.50 20.11
C GLU A 95 -11.54 13.54 19.24
N GLY A 96 -12.56 14.18 19.82
CA GLY A 96 -13.21 15.35 19.24
C GLY A 96 -14.56 15.09 18.56
N GLN A 97 -15.20 16.18 18.15
CA GLN A 97 -16.55 16.18 17.56
C GLN A 97 -16.59 15.64 16.13
N ASN A 98 -15.49 15.78 15.40
CA ASN A 98 -15.35 15.39 14.00
C ASN A 98 -14.10 14.50 13.84
N PRO A 99 -14.12 13.25 14.36
CA PRO A 99 -12.97 12.37 14.27
C PRO A 99 -12.72 11.96 12.81
N VAL A 100 -11.44 11.96 12.43
CA VAL A 100 -10.96 11.45 11.14
C VAL A 100 -10.11 10.21 11.42
N TRP A 101 -10.54 9.07 10.87
CA TRP A 101 -9.83 7.80 10.95
C TRP A 101 -8.99 7.57 9.70
N SER A 102 -9.60 7.68 8.52
CA SER A 102 -9.04 7.25 7.23
C SER A 102 -8.37 5.87 7.32
N GLU A 103 -9.07 4.94 7.98
CA GLU A 103 -8.62 3.56 8.19
C GLU A 103 -9.26 2.62 7.15
N GLU A 104 -8.46 1.74 6.57
CA GLU A 104 -8.87 0.73 5.58
C GLU A 104 -8.92 -0.66 6.21
N PHE A 105 -9.97 -1.41 5.91
CA PHE A 105 -10.17 -2.79 6.31
C PHE A 105 -10.46 -3.64 5.07
N VAL A 106 -9.64 -4.66 4.84
CA VAL A 106 -9.76 -5.58 3.71
C VAL A 106 -10.19 -6.94 4.24
N PHE A 107 -11.34 -7.44 3.78
CA PHE A 107 -11.85 -8.77 4.07
C PHE A 107 -11.85 -9.59 2.79
N ASP A 108 -10.84 -10.44 2.64
CA ASP A 108 -10.70 -11.37 1.52
C ASP A 108 -11.38 -12.71 1.79
N ASP A 109 -11.76 -13.41 0.71
CA ASP A 109 -12.31 -14.77 0.77
C ASP A 109 -13.52 -14.92 1.71
N LEU A 110 -14.44 -13.95 1.66
CA LEU A 110 -15.66 -13.96 2.45
C LEU A 110 -16.47 -15.24 2.17
N PRO A 111 -16.84 -15.98 3.22
CA PRO A 111 -17.72 -17.13 3.10
C PRO A 111 -19.08 -16.75 2.48
N PRO A 112 -19.70 -17.65 1.69
CA PRO A 112 -20.95 -17.36 0.98
C PRO A 112 -22.16 -17.09 1.88
N ASP A 113 -22.09 -17.45 3.15
CA ASP A 113 -23.08 -17.12 4.18
C ASP A 113 -23.02 -15.66 4.60
N ILE A 114 -21.86 -14.97 4.45
CA ILE A 114 -21.71 -13.54 4.75
C ILE A 114 -22.46 -12.70 3.72
N ASN A 115 -23.52 -12.00 4.16
CA ASN A 115 -24.41 -11.23 3.27
C ASN A 115 -24.66 -9.78 3.73
N ARG A 116 -24.17 -9.39 4.91
CA ARG A 116 -24.26 -8.01 5.43
C ARG A 116 -23.04 -7.64 6.25
N PHE A 117 -22.71 -6.35 6.23
CA PHE A 117 -21.79 -5.76 7.20
C PHE A 117 -22.50 -4.69 8.03
N GLU A 118 -22.06 -4.54 9.28
CA GLU A 118 -22.60 -3.56 10.22
C GLU A 118 -21.46 -2.77 10.84
N ILE A 119 -21.65 -1.47 11.01
CA ILE A 119 -20.68 -0.60 11.66
C ILE A 119 -21.37 0.01 12.89
N THR A 120 -20.91 -0.34 14.09
CA THR A 120 -21.45 0.19 15.33
C THR A 120 -20.49 1.23 15.90
N LEU A 121 -20.74 2.49 15.56
CA LEU A 121 -20.39 3.64 16.39
C LEU A 121 -21.66 4.10 17.13
N ILE A 122 -22.77 4.17 16.39
CA ILE A 122 -24.17 4.23 16.86
C ILE A 122 -25.06 3.58 15.77
N PHE A 123 -24.91 2.27 15.60
CA PHE A 123 -25.60 1.35 14.66
C PHE A 123 -25.85 1.83 13.21
N MET A 124 -25.05 1.33 12.27
CA MET A 124 -25.29 1.33 10.83
C MET A 124 -25.30 -0.11 10.32
N ARG A 125 -26.25 -0.48 9.47
CA ARG A 125 -26.35 -1.82 8.86
C ARG A 125 -26.52 -1.72 7.35
N CYS A 126 -25.64 -2.38 6.59
CA CYS A 126 -25.69 -2.43 5.13
C CYS A 126 -25.71 -3.89 4.63
N GLN A 127 -26.63 -4.21 3.72
CA GLN A 127 -26.65 -5.49 3.03
C GLN A 127 -25.68 -5.46 1.85
N LEU A 128 -24.83 -6.49 1.70
CA LEU A 128 -23.85 -6.58 0.63
C LEU A 128 -24.52 -6.61 -0.76
N SER A 129 -25.73 -7.15 -0.85
CA SER A 129 -26.54 -7.17 -2.08
C SER A 129 -26.91 -5.79 -2.61
N ARG A 130 -26.84 -4.73 -1.79
CA ARG A 130 -27.09 -3.34 -2.22
C ARG A 130 -25.88 -2.70 -2.88
N LEU A 131 -24.69 -3.25 -2.67
CA LEU A 131 -23.48 -2.73 -3.29
C LEU A 131 -23.42 -3.21 -4.73
N GLN A 132 -23.17 -2.28 -5.65
CA GLN A 132 -22.86 -2.65 -7.03
C GLN A 132 -21.51 -3.37 -7.06
N LYS A 133 -21.47 -4.57 -7.64
CA LYS A 133 -20.26 -5.39 -7.71
C LYS A 133 -19.14 -4.61 -8.42
N GLY A 134 -17.97 -4.56 -7.80
CA GLY A 134 -16.77 -3.92 -8.33
C GLY A 134 -16.73 -2.40 -8.17
N HIS A 135 -17.85 -1.72 -7.95
CA HIS A 135 -17.89 -0.27 -7.73
C HIS A 135 -17.67 0.09 -6.26
N ALA A 136 -16.87 1.12 -6.02
CA ALA A 136 -16.75 1.74 -4.71
C ALA A 136 -17.92 2.71 -4.49
N THR A 137 -18.69 2.47 -3.45
CA THR A 137 -19.65 3.44 -2.90
C THR A 137 -18.90 4.35 -1.93
N ASP A 138 -19.09 5.66 -2.00
CA ASP A 138 -18.51 6.65 -1.06
C ASP A 138 -19.63 7.58 -0.61
N GLU A 139 -20.20 7.31 0.56
CA GLU A 139 -21.44 7.94 1.01
C GLU A 139 -21.38 8.37 2.47
N TRP A 140 -22.18 9.39 2.79
CA TRP A 140 -22.45 9.82 4.15
C TRP A 140 -23.67 9.10 4.69
N PHE A 141 -23.46 8.31 5.74
CA PHE A 141 -24.51 7.59 6.44
C PHE A 141 -24.92 8.36 7.69
N LEU A 142 -26.22 8.67 7.81
CA LEU A 142 -26.79 9.24 9.02
C LEU A 142 -26.72 8.21 10.16
N LEU A 143 -26.22 8.61 11.32
CA LEU A 143 -26.11 7.75 12.49
C LEU A 143 -27.51 7.51 13.09
N SER A 144 -27.80 6.29 13.55
CA SER A 144 -29.12 5.95 14.10
C SER A 144 -29.00 5.28 15.46
N SER A 145 -29.51 5.93 16.52
CA SER A 145 -29.43 5.38 17.87
C SER A 145 -30.56 4.40 18.17
N HIS A 146 -30.22 3.23 18.73
CA HIS A 146 -31.19 2.31 19.32
C HIS A 146 -31.90 2.91 20.54
N ILE A 147 -31.27 3.88 21.20
CA ILE A 147 -31.85 4.62 22.34
C ILE A 147 -32.03 6.08 21.90
N PRO A 148 -33.26 6.57 21.67
CA PRO A 148 -33.46 7.94 21.21
C PRO A 148 -32.97 8.93 22.28
N LEU A 149 -31.84 9.58 22.00
CA LEU A 149 -31.33 10.69 22.82
C LEU A 149 -32.18 11.93 22.52
N LYS A 150 -33.10 12.27 23.42
CA LYS A 150 -33.99 13.45 23.25
C LYS A 150 -33.15 14.72 23.04
N GLY A 151 -33.38 15.40 21.92
CA GLY A 151 -32.81 16.71 21.62
C GLY A 151 -31.39 16.72 21.04
N ILE A 152 -30.85 15.56 20.65
CA ILE A 152 -29.52 15.45 20.02
C ILE A 152 -29.70 15.05 18.56
N GLU A 153 -29.26 15.91 17.63
CA GLU A 153 -29.22 15.54 16.21
C GLU A 153 -28.21 14.41 15.99
N PRO A 154 -28.58 13.38 15.20
CA PRO A 154 -27.63 12.33 14.85
C PRO A 154 -26.51 12.89 13.99
N GLY A 155 -25.26 12.53 14.33
CA GLY A 155 -24.12 12.79 13.46
C GLY A 155 -24.17 11.98 12.18
N SER A 156 -23.14 12.10 11.35
CA SER A 156 -22.98 11.32 10.12
C SER A 156 -21.62 10.65 10.07
N LEU A 157 -21.52 9.49 9.43
CA LEU A 157 -20.26 8.78 9.19
C LEU A 157 -20.08 8.59 7.68
N ARG A 158 -18.92 9.00 7.16
CA ARG A 158 -18.55 8.76 5.78
C ARG A 158 -17.86 7.41 5.66
N VAL A 159 -18.42 6.53 4.85
CA VAL A 159 -17.88 5.20 4.60
C VAL A 159 -17.73 5.00 3.10
N ARG A 160 -16.56 4.51 2.70
CA ARG A 160 -16.35 4.00 1.35
C ARG A 160 -16.32 2.48 1.38
N ALA A 161 -17.18 1.81 0.62
CA ALA A 161 -17.26 0.36 0.57
C ALA A 161 -17.20 -0.15 -0.87
N ARG A 162 -16.36 -1.16 -1.12
CA ARG A 162 -16.26 -1.88 -2.39
C ARG A 162 -16.43 -3.37 -2.15
N TYR A 163 -17.43 -3.97 -2.78
CA TYR A 163 -17.65 -5.41 -2.74
C TYR A 163 -17.34 -6.02 -4.11
N SER A 164 -16.41 -6.98 -4.17
CA SER A 164 -16.10 -7.73 -5.39
C SER A 164 -16.52 -9.19 -5.25
N MET A 165 -16.87 -9.80 -6.38
CA MET A 165 -17.21 -11.21 -6.47
C MET A 165 -16.53 -11.78 -7.70
N GLU A 166 -15.33 -12.30 -7.50
CA GLU A 166 -14.42 -12.78 -8.53
C GLU A 166 -14.71 -14.26 -8.81
N LYS A 167 -14.74 -14.62 -10.10
CA LYS A 167 -14.85 -16.01 -10.55
C LYS A 167 -13.49 -16.44 -11.09
N ILE A 168 -12.78 -17.27 -10.33
CA ILE A 168 -11.41 -17.68 -10.58
C ILE A 168 -11.42 -19.08 -11.19
N MET A 169 -10.91 -19.21 -12.41
CA MET A 169 -10.69 -20.51 -13.06
C MET A 169 -9.37 -21.15 -12.57
N PRO A 170 -9.12 -22.44 -12.86
CA PRO A 170 -7.81 -23.06 -12.61
C PRO A 170 -6.69 -22.28 -13.31
N GLU A 171 -5.51 -22.25 -12.71
CA GLU A 171 -4.36 -21.51 -13.22
C GLU A 171 -4.03 -21.90 -14.67
N GLU A 172 -4.22 -23.17 -15.04
CA GLU A 172 -3.91 -23.69 -16.38
C GLU A 172 -4.74 -22.99 -17.47
N GLU A 173 -5.95 -22.54 -17.14
CA GLU A 173 -6.82 -21.84 -18.08
C GLU A 173 -6.27 -20.43 -18.42
N TYR A 174 -5.48 -19.84 -17.52
CA TYR A 174 -4.85 -18.53 -17.69
C TYR A 174 -3.42 -18.60 -18.27
N SER A 175 -2.89 -19.79 -18.58
CA SER A 175 -1.52 -19.98 -19.05
C SER A 175 -1.15 -19.10 -20.26
N GLU A 176 -1.94 -19.13 -21.33
CA GLU A 176 -1.70 -18.31 -22.53
C GLU A 176 -1.78 -16.80 -22.25
N PHE A 177 -2.67 -16.39 -21.32
CA PHE A 177 -2.80 -15.00 -20.89
C PHE A 177 -1.56 -14.55 -20.12
N LYS A 178 -1.12 -15.38 -19.16
CA LYS A 178 0.10 -15.17 -18.36
C LYS A 178 1.32 -15.02 -19.25
N GLU A 179 1.54 -15.94 -20.18
CA GLU A 179 2.68 -15.89 -21.10
C GLU A 179 2.71 -14.59 -21.93
N LEU A 180 1.53 -14.09 -22.32
CA LEU A 180 1.43 -12.83 -23.07
C LEU A 180 1.79 -11.62 -22.22
N ILE A 181 1.42 -11.61 -20.93
CA ILE A 181 1.73 -10.54 -19.98
C ILE A 181 3.23 -10.48 -19.66
N LEU A 182 3.88 -11.64 -19.53
CA LEU A 182 5.28 -11.78 -19.12
C LEU A 182 6.29 -11.58 -20.27
N GLN A 183 5.82 -11.21 -21.46
CA GLN A 183 6.70 -10.91 -22.60
C GLN A 183 7.64 -9.74 -22.29
N LYS A 184 8.90 -9.84 -22.71
CA LYS A 184 9.97 -8.89 -22.35
C LYS A 184 9.72 -7.47 -22.86
N GLU A 185 8.96 -7.35 -23.94
CA GLU A 185 8.60 -6.07 -24.55
C GLU A 185 7.51 -5.31 -23.76
N LEU A 186 6.80 -5.98 -22.85
CA LEU A 186 5.79 -5.42 -21.95
C LEU A 186 4.68 -4.61 -22.65
N HIS A 187 4.38 -4.89 -23.92
CA HIS A 187 3.33 -4.20 -24.69
C HIS A 187 1.96 -4.23 -23.99
N VAL A 188 1.60 -5.36 -23.37
CA VAL A 188 0.36 -5.51 -22.59
C VAL A 188 0.36 -4.56 -21.39
N VAL A 189 1.46 -4.52 -20.63
CA VAL A 189 1.60 -3.65 -19.46
C VAL A 189 1.50 -2.18 -19.87
N TYR A 190 2.14 -1.77 -20.97
CA TYR A 190 2.02 -0.41 -21.48
C TYR A 190 0.59 -0.03 -21.85
N ALA A 191 -0.12 -0.90 -22.58
CA ALA A 191 -1.51 -0.66 -22.95
C ALA A 191 -2.42 -0.57 -21.71
N LEU A 192 -2.24 -1.46 -20.73
CA LEU A 192 -2.98 -1.42 -19.47
C LEU A 192 -2.68 -0.14 -18.68
N SER A 193 -1.42 0.30 -18.64
CA SER A 193 -1.04 1.56 -17.98
C SER A 193 -1.70 2.80 -18.60
N HIS A 194 -1.96 2.75 -19.91
CA HIS A 194 -2.59 3.83 -20.67
C HIS A 194 -4.09 3.92 -20.39
N VAL A 195 -4.78 2.78 -20.32
CA VAL A 195 -6.25 2.73 -20.10
C VAL A 195 -6.62 2.82 -18.61
N CYS A 196 -5.77 2.33 -17.69
CA CYS A 196 -6.05 2.32 -16.25
C CYS A 196 -5.69 3.66 -15.57
N GLY A 197 -6.40 4.73 -15.94
CA GLY A 197 -6.16 6.07 -15.38
C GLY A 197 -6.43 6.18 -13.88
N GLN A 198 -7.64 5.79 -13.44
CA GLN A 198 -8.04 5.86 -12.02
C GLN A 198 -7.64 4.62 -11.21
N ASP A 199 -7.59 3.44 -11.83
CA ASP A 199 -7.26 2.17 -11.18
C ASP A 199 -5.75 1.83 -11.18
N ARG A 200 -4.87 2.83 -11.38
CA ARG A 200 -3.42 2.63 -11.48
C ARG A 200 -2.83 1.90 -10.27
N THR A 201 -3.28 2.22 -9.06
CA THR A 201 -2.78 1.58 -7.83
C THR A 201 -3.13 0.09 -7.80
N LEU A 202 -4.35 -0.26 -8.22
CA LEU A 202 -4.82 -1.65 -8.31
C LEU A 202 -4.03 -2.42 -9.38
N LEU A 203 -3.88 -1.82 -10.58
CA LEU A 203 -3.08 -2.41 -11.66
C LEU A 203 -1.64 -2.66 -11.20
N ALA A 204 -1.00 -1.69 -10.55
CA ALA A 204 0.36 -1.82 -10.02
C ALA A 204 0.46 -3.00 -9.04
N SER A 205 -0.50 -3.13 -8.13
CA SER A 205 -0.49 -4.22 -7.14
C SER A 205 -0.66 -5.60 -7.78
N ILE A 206 -1.54 -5.74 -8.77
CA ILE A 206 -1.76 -7.00 -9.48
C ILE A 206 -0.51 -7.37 -10.29
N LEU A 207 0.02 -6.43 -11.09
CA LEU A 207 1.22 -6.67 -11.88
C LEU A 207 2.42 -7.03 -11.00
N LEU A 208 2.61 -6.31 -9.90
CA LEU A 208 3.73 -6.58 -8.99
C LEU A 208 3.63 -7.99 -8.40
N ARG A 209 2.45 -8.45 -7.97
CA ARG A 209 2.28 -9.82 -7.45
C ARG A 209 2.50 -10.89 -8.50
N ILE A 210 2.01 -10.70 -9.73
CA ILE A 210 2.23 -11.63 -10.85
C ILE A 210 3.72 -11.74 -11.16
N PHE A 211 4.42 -10.61 -11.34
CA PHE A 211 5.82 -10.61 -11.70
C PHE A 211 6.73 -11.08 -10.55
N LEU A 212 6.37 -10.82 -9.29
CA LEU A 212 7.06 -11.40 -8.12
C LEU A 212 6.92 -12.92 -8.05
N HIS A 213 5.72 -13.44 -8.32
CA HIS A 213 5.47 -14.88 -8.33
C HIS A 213 6.35 -15.60 -9.37
N GLU A 214 6.57 -14.96 -10.52
CA GLU A 214 7.37 -15.50 -11.63
C GLU A 214 8.85 -15.10 -11.57
N ARG A 215 9.29 -14.37 -10.53
CA ARG A 215 10.66 -13.85 -10.35
C ARG A 215 11.14 -12.93 -11.49
N LEU A 216 10.21 -12.16 -12.03
CA LEU A 216 10.42 -11.21 -13.13
C LEU A 216 10.19 -9.76 -12.67
N GLU A 217 10.17 -9.48 -11.36
CA GLU A 217 9.99 -8.13 -10.82
C GLU A 217 11.04 -7.15 -11.33
N SER A 218 12.28 -7.60 -11.50
CA SER A 218 13.37 -6.77 -12.05
C SER A 218 13.14 -6.44 -13.53
N LEU A 219 12.59 -7.38 -14.31
CA LEU A 219 12.22 -7.12 -15.71
C LEU A 219 11.14 -6.04 -15.79
N LEU A 220 10.09 -6.15 -14.96
CA LEU A 220 9.01 -5.18 -14.92
C LEU A 220 9.52 -3.79 -14.51
N LEU A 221 10.21 -3.70 -13.37
CA LEU A 221 10.63 -2.43 -12.78
C LEU A 221 11.71 -1.75 -13.62
N CYS A 222 12.75 -2.47 -14.06
CA CYS A 222 13.83 -1.88 -14.85
C CYS A 222 13.32 -1.40 -16.22
N THR A 223 12.50 -2.19 -16.92
CA THR A 223 11.98 -1.78 -18.24
C THR A 223 11.06 -0.58 -18.16
N LEU A 224 10.15 -0.52 -17.17
CA LEU A 224 9.26 0.64 -17.00
C LEU A 224 10.02 1.89 -16.57
N ASN A 225 11.00 1.75 -15.67
CA ASN A 225 11.85 2.86 -15.25
C ASN A 225 12.70 3.41 -16.39
N ASP A 226 13.32 2.54 -17.20
CA ASP A 226 14.11 2.95 -18.37
C ASP A 226 13.22 3.66 -19.40
N ARG A 227 12.00 3.15 -19.61
CA ARG A 227 11.03 3.81 -20.48
C ARG A 227 10.68 5.21 -19.99
N GLU A 228 10.43 5.41 -18.70
CA GLU A 228 10.16 6.73 -18.13
C GLU A 228 11.35 7.69 -18.31
N ILE A 229 12.58 7.21 -18.06
CA ILE A 229 13.82 7.97 -18.30
C ILE A 229 13.97 8.33 -19.78
N SER A 230 13.63 7.41 -20.70
CA SER A 230 13.74 7.64 -22.14
C SER A 230 12.79 8.74 -22.62
N MET A 231 11.58 8.82 -22.04
CA MET A 231 10.52 9.77 -22.39
C MET A 231 10.69 11.14 -21.75
N GLU A 232 11.46 11.23 -20.66
CA GLU A 232 11.69 12.50 -19.97
C GLU A 232 12.64 13.39 -20.78
N ASP A 233 12.23 14.64 -21.01
CA ASP A 233 13.04 15.64 -21.70
C ASP A 233 13.91 16.42 -20.69
N GLU A 234 13.37 16.69 -19.50
CA GLU A 234 14.00 17.55 -18.51
C GLU A 234 14.44 16.76 -17.27
N ALA A 235 15.75 16.75 -17.02
CA ALA A 235 16.36 15.97 -15.96
C ALA A 235 15.83 16.35 -14.56
N THR A 236 15.39 17.60 -14.37
CA THR A 236 14.84 18.06 -13.09
C THR A 236 13.41 17.59 -12.81
N THR A 237 12.65 17.12 -13.82
CA THR A 237 11.27 16.64 -13.68
C THR A 237 11.14 15.12 -13.61
N LEU A 238 12.23 14.39 -13.87
CA LEU A 238 12.27 12.93 -13.83
C LEU A 238 11.64 12.34 -12.56
N PHE A 239 10.70 11.40 -12.72
CA PHE A 239 9.95 10.73 -11.66
C PHE A 239 9.24 11.68 -10.66
N ARG A 240 8.89 12.91 -11.06
CA ARG A 240 8.01 13.78 -10.24
C ARG A 240 6.53 13.46 -10.40
N ALA A 241 6.13 12.95 -11.57
CA ALA A 241 4.76 12.54 -11.82
C ALA A 241 4.43 11.22 -11.12
N THR A 242 3.15 11.00 -10.84
CA THR A 242 2.65 9.70 -10.37
C THR A 242 2.33 8.80 -11.57
N THR A 243 3.32 8.03 -11.99
CA THR A 243 3.25 7.05 -13.09
C THR A 243 3.07 5.62 -12.58
N LEU A 244 2.80 4.67 -13.48
CA LEU A 244 2.79 3.25 -13.14
C LEU A 244 4.16 2.79 -12.61
N ALA A 245 5.26 3.24 -13.22
CA ALA A 245 6.62 2.86 -12.80
C ALA A 245 6.92 3.36 -11.38
N SER A 246 6.63 4.64 -11.09
CA SER A 246 6.82 5.19 -9.74
C SER A 246 5.94 4.51 -8.69
N THR A 247 4.69 4.16 -9.04
CA THR A 247 3.77 3.43 -8.15
C THR A 247 4.27 2.00 -7.87
N LEU A 248 4.76 1.30 -8.89
CA LEU A 248 5.32 -0.04 -8.74
C LEU A 248 6.59 -0.04 -7.87
N MET A 249 7.47 0.95 -8.06
CA MET A 249 8.66 1.13 -7.22
C MET A 249 8.28 1.35 -5.75
N GLU A 250 7.29 2.20 -5.46
CA GLU A 250 6.78 2.42 -4.10
C GLU A 250 6.24 1.14 -3.45
N GLN A 251 5.39 0.41 -4.17
CA GLN A 251 4.81 -0.84 -3.65
C GLN A 251 5.89 -1.91 -3.44
N TYR A 252 6.85 -2.03 -4.36
CA TYR A 252 7.95 -2.98 -4.24
C TYR A 252 8.88 -2.65 -3.06
N MET A 253 9.25 -1.37 -2.89
CA MET A 253 10.03 -0.94 -1.74
C MET A 253 9.28 -1.19 -0.43
N LYS A 254 7.98 -0.90 -0.38
CA LYS A 254 7.16 -1.19 0.81
C LYS A 254 7.14 -2.68 1.15
N ALA A 255 7.03 -3.54 0.13
CA ALA A 255 6.98 -4.99 0.30
C ALA A 255 8.32 -5.58 0.76
N THR A 256 9.45 -5.08 0.25
CA THR A 256 10.76 -5.73 0.43
C THR A 256 11.70 -5.01 1.39
N ALA A 257 11.61 -3.69 1.52
CA ALA A 257 12.55 -2.87 2.30
C ALA A 257 12.10 -2.61 3.74
N THR A 258 11.11 -3.34 4.27
CA THR A 258 10.61 -3.12 5.64
C THR A 258 11.71 -3.30 6.69
N GLN A 259 12.57 -4.32 6.55
CA GLN A 259 13.69 -4.55 7.47
C GLN A 259 14.70 -3.39 7.43
N PHE A 260 15.04 -2.90 6.23
CA PHE A 260 15.88 -1.72 6.04
C PHE A 260 15.31 -0.49 6.74
N VAL A 261 14.00 -0.21 6.52
CA VAL A 261 13.31 0.93 7.15
C VAL A 261 13.33 0.81 8.67
N HIS A 262 13.08 -0.39 9.22
CA HIS A 262 13.11 -0.61 10.66
C HIS A 262 14.51 -0.39 11.24
N HIS A 263 15.54 -0.95 10.61
CA HIS A 263 16.92 -0.79 11.05
C HIS A 263 17.37 0.68 11.00
N ALA A 264 16.98 1.40 9.95
CA ALA A 264 17.36 2.79 9.75
C ALA A 264 16.63 3.77 10.68
N LEU A 265 15.34 3.54 10.97
CA LEU A 265 14.47 4.59 11.54
C LEU A 265 13.86 4.26 12.91
N LYS A 266 13.64 2.98 13.23
CA LYS A 266 12.72 2.57 14.32
C LYS A 266 13.12 3.16 15.67
N ASP A 267 14.36 2.95 16.10
CA ASP A 267 14.83 3.42 17.40
C ASP A 267 14.77 4.94 17.54
N CYS A 268 15.15 5.67 16.48
CA CYS A 268 15.12 7.13 16.50
C CYS A 268 13.68 7.65 16.57
N ILE A 269 12.76 7.04 15.83
CA ILE A 269 11.33 7.39 15.88
C ILE A 269 10.76 7.09 17.26
N LEU A 270 11.06 5.95 17.87
CA LEU A 270 10.59 5.61 19.22
C LEU A 270 11.11 6.61 20.27
N LYS A 271 12.39 7.00 20.19
CA LYS A 271 12.94 8.08 21.03
C LYS A 271 12.20 9.41 20.85
N ILE A 272 11.85 9.77 19.61
CA ILE A 272 11.06 10.98 19.33
C ILE A 272 9.66 10.87 19.94
N MET A 273 9.03 9.69 19.92
CA MET A 273 7.70 9.48 20.51
C MET A 273 7.70 9.68 22.03
N GLU A 274 8.79 9.30 22.69
CA GLU A 274 8.95 9.42 24.14
C GLU A 274 9.47 10.79 24.59
N SER A 275 10.07 11.56 23.67
CA SER A 275 10.66 12.86 23.98
C SER A 275 9.60 13.92 24.30
N LYS A 276 9.85 14.67 25.36
CA LYS A 276 9.10 15.90 25.72
C LYS A 276 9.81 17.18 25.28
N GLN A 277 11.04 17.06 24.76
CA GLN A 277 11.82 18.21 24.31
C GLN A 277 11.33 18.68 22.94
N SER A 278 11.05 19.98 22.84
CA SER A 278 10.62 20.60 21.59
C SER A 278 11.78 20.72 20.59
N CYS A 279 11.44 20.64 19.30
CA CYS A 279 12.30 20.99 18.19
C CYS A 279 11.75 22.20 17.40
N GLU A 280 10.76 22.93 17.93
CA GLU A 280 10.19 24.07 17.21
C GLU A 280 11.24 25.15 16.97
N LEU A 281 11.40 25.53 15.71
CA LEU A 281 12.38 26.53 15.26
C LEU A 281 11.70 27.83 14.79
N SER A 282 10.39 27.82 14.57
CA SER A 282 9.65 28.98 14.12
C SER A 282 9.41 29.94 15.29
N PRO A 283 9.96 31.17 15.27
CA PRO A 283 9.84 32.08 16.41
C PRO A 283 8.40 32.44 16.77
N SER A 284 7.47 32.39 15.80
CA SER A 284 6.06 32.68 16.02
C SER A 284 5.27 31.54 16.67
N LYS A 285 5.85 30.34 16.78
CA LYS A 285 5.20 29.13 17.33
C LYS A 285 5.82 28.65 18.63
N LEU A 286 6.87 29.30 19.12
CA LEU A 286 7.50 28.96 20.40
C LEU A 286 6.56 29.22 21.56
N GLU A 287 6.57 28.32 22.54
CA GLU A 287 5.89 28.55 23.80
C GLU A 287 6.66 29.56 24.67
N LYS A 288 5.96 30.16 25.65
CA LYS A 288 6.60 31.07 26.61
C LYS A 288 7.63 30.25 27.41
N ASN A 289 8.91 30.63 27.32
CA ASN A 289 10.09 30.03 27.95
C ASN A 289 10.85 28.97 27.12
N GLU A 290 10.51 28.75 25.85
CA GLU A 290 11.33 27.93 24.95
C GLU A 290 12.46 28.74 24.31
N ASP A 291 13.62 28.11 24.12
CA ASP A 291 14.78 28.69 23.43
C ASP A 291 15.05 27.96 22.11
N VAL A 292 15.08 28.73 21.01
CA VAL A 292 15.33 28.21 19.65
C VAL A 292 16.68 27.53 19.56
N ASN A 293 17.71 28.04 20.25
CA ASN A 293 19.06 27.48 20.14
C ASN A 293 19.12 26.08 20.78
N THR A 294 18.46 25.92 21.93
CA THR A 294 18.30 24.62 22.59
C THR A 294 17.50 23.64 21.71
N ASN A 295 16.39 24.09 21.12
CA ASN A 295 15.57 23.27 20.21
C ASN A 295 16.34 22.86 18.94
N LEU A 296 17.14 23.78 18.38
CA LEU A 296 18.00 23.52 17.23
C LEU A 296 19.09 22.51 17.57
N ALA A 297 19.79 22.68 18.69
CA ALA A 297 20.80 21.72 19.14
C ALA A 297 20.19 20.33 19.33
N HIS A 298 18.99 20.23 19.91
CA HIS A 298 18.28 18.96 20.04
C HIS A 298 17.94 18.34 18.67
N LEU A 299 17.40 19.13 17.73
CA LEU A 299 17.10 18.67 16.38
C LEU A 299 18.36 18.18 15.65
N LEU A 300 19.47 18.90 15.74
CA LEU A 300 20.75 18.53 15.11
C LEU A 300 21.32 17.23 15.68
N ASN A 301 21.14 16.97 16.98
CA ASN A 301 21.53 15.71 17.60
C ASN A 301 20.69 14.54 17.06
N ILE A 302 19.37 14.71 16.96
CA ILE A 302 18.47 13.70 16.36
C ILE A 302 18.87 13.44 14.90
N LEU A 303 19.11 14.49 14.11
CA LEU A 303 19.50 14.37 12.71
C LEU A 303 20.83 13.64 12.53
N SER A 304 21.80 13.90 13.41
CA SER A 304 23.12 13.26 13.35
C SER A 304 23.01 11.76 13.67
N GLU A 305 22.26 11.38 14.71
CA GLU A 305 22.02 9.97 15.04
C GLU A 305 21.27 9.25 13.91
N LEU A 306 20.21 9.87 13.39
CA LEU A 306 19.36 9.29 12.36
C LEU A 306 20.12 9.06 11.05
N VAL A 307 20.87 10.06 10.59
CA VAL A 307 21.61 9.96 9.33
C VAL A 307 22.73 8.92 9.43
N GLU A 308 23.39 8.78 10.58
CA GLU A 308 24.33 7.69 10.82
C GLU A 308 23.67 6.32 10.65
N LYS A 309 22.51 6.10 11.30
CA LYS A 309 21.77 4.84 11.21
C LYS A 309 21.30 4.53 9.80
N ILE A 310 20.84 5.53 9.05
CA ILE A 310 20.45 5.37 7.64
C ILE A 310 21.65 4.92 6.81
N PHE A 311 22.80 5.58 6.96
CA PHE A 311 23.99 5.25 6.15
C PHE A 311 24.55 3.87 6.50
N MET A 312 24.56 3.48 7.77
CA MET A 312 25.01 2.15 8.21
C MET A 312 24.06 1.02 7.83
N ALA A 313 22.83 1.33 7.39
CA ALA A 313 21.85 0.35 6.96
C ALA A 313 21.94 0.00 5.46
N SER A 314 22.93 0.52 4.71
CA SER A 314 23.06 0.30 3.25
C SER A 314 23.02 -1.19 2.86
N GLU A 315 23.71 -2.04 3.62
CA GLU A 315 23.80 -3.49 3.39
C GLU A 315 22.51 -4.25 3.74
N ILE A 316 21.59 -3.65 4.50
CA ILE A 316 20.28 -4.24 4.83
C ILE A 316 19.29 -4.07 3.66
N LEU A 317 19.56 -3.13 2.74
CA LEU A 317 18.69 -2.91 1.59
C LEU A 317 18.70 -4.16 0.67
N PRO A 318 17.54 -4.69 0.26
CA PRO A 318 17.48 -5.92 -0.53
C PRO A 318 18.37 -5.87 -1.78
N PRO A 319 19.20 -6.91 -2.04
CA PRO A 319 20.12 -6.93 -3.17
C PRO A 319 19.44 -6.68 -4.53
N THR A 320 18.23 -7.23 -4.75
CA THR A 320 17.45 -7.01 -5.98
C THR A 320 17.04 -5.54 -6.14
N LEU A 321 16.67 -4.86 -5.04
CA LEU A 321 16.38 -3.42 -5.06
C LEU A 321 17.64 -2.59 -5.35
N ARG A 322 18.78 -2.97 -4.76
CA ARG A 322 20.09 -2.36 -5.07
C ARG A 322 20.47 -2.53 -6.55
N TYR A 323 20.21 -3.69 -7.13
CA TYR A 323 20.38 -3.94 -8.57
C TYR A 323 19.50 -3.02 -9.42
N ILE A 324 18.21 -2.89 -9.08
CA ILE A 324 17.27 -1.98 -9.78
C ILE A 324 17.76 -0.52 -9.70
N TYR A 325 18.30 -0.10 -8.55
CA TYR A 325 18.94 1.22 -8.42
C TYR A 325 20.19 1.36 -9.31
N GLY A 326 21.00 0.31 -9.44
CA GLY A 326 22.10 0.27 -10.40
C GLY A 326 21.65 0.41 -11.85
N CYS A 327 20.53 -0.22 -12.23
CA CYS A 327 19.91 -0.03 -13.54
C CYS A 327 19.46 1.42 -13.76
N LEU A 328 18.78 2.03 -12.78
CA LEU A 328 18.41 3.46 -12.83
C LEU A 328 19.62 4.36 -13.04
N GLN A 329 20.71 4.13 -12.29
CA GLN A 329 21.96 4.88 -12.42
C GLN A 329 22.52 4.79 -13.85
N LYS A 330 22.59 3.58 -14.42
CA LYS A 330 23.06 3.38 -15.81
C LYS A 330 22.17 4.07 -16.83
N SER A 331 20.85 3.95 -16.71
CA SER A 331 19.90 4.57 -17.64
C SER A 331 19.99 6.10 -17.65
N VAL A 332 20.07 6.74 -16.48
CA VAL A 332 20.20 8.21 -16.42
C VAL A 332 21.57 8.70 -16.89
N GLN A 333 22.64 7.92 -16.67
CA GLN A 333 23.97 8.23 -17.21
C GLN A 333 23.99 8.14 -18.75
N HIS A 334 23.25 7.18 -19.33
CA HIS A 334 23.12 7.07 -20.78
C HIS A 334 22.31 8.23 -21.37
N LYS A 335 21.19 8.60 -20.74
CA LYS A 335 20.30 9.67 -21.21
C LYS A 335 20.92 11.07 -21.04
N TRP A 336 21.59 11.34 -19.92
CA TRP A 336 22.21 12.63 -19.61
C TRP A 336 23.70 12.48 -19.23
N PRO A 337 24.59 12.14 -20.20
CA PRO A 337 25.99 11.79 -19.92
C PRO A 337 26.82 12.94 -19.35
N THR A 338 26.43 14.19 -19.61
CA THR A 338 27.11 15.39 -19.08
C THR A 338 26.66 15.76 -17.67
N ASN A 339 25.52 15.23 -17.20
CA ASN A 339 24.97 15.53 -15.89
C ASN A 339 25.35 14.45 -14.87
N THR A 340 26.53 14.63 -14.26
CA THR A 340 27.10 13.70 -13.28
C THR A 340 26.27 13.56 -11.99
N THR A 341 25.31 14.47 -11.75
CA THR A 341 24.46 14.43 -10.54
C THR A 341 23.25 13.52 -10.69
N MET A 342 22.88 13.12 -11.91
CA MET A 342 21.64 12.35 -12.12
C MET A 342 21.68 10.96 -11.48
N ARG A 343 22.85 10.31 -11.48
CA ARG A 343 23.02 8.98 -10.88
C ARG A 343 22.64 8.93 -9.40
N THR A 344 22.94 9.97 -8.63
CA THR A 344 22.57 10.04 -7.21
C THR A 344 21.15 10.56 -7.02
N ARG A 345 20.74 11.55 -7.82
CA ARG A 345 19.38 12.13 -7.76
C ARG A 345 18.28 11.11 -8.04
N VAL A 346 18.46 10.24 -9.04
CA VAL A 346 17.44 9.24 -9.39
C VAL A 346 17.21 8.24 -8.25
N VAL A 347 18.28 7.79 -7.59
CA VAL A 347 18.18 6.89 -6.42
C VAL A 347 17.57 7.62 -5.23
N SER A 348 17.99 8.87 -4.98
CA SER A 348 17.46 9.72 -3.92
C SER A 348 15.93 9.92 -4.02
N GLY A 349 15.43 10.09 -5.25
CA GLY A 349 14.00 10.23 -5.53
C GLY A 349 13.16 9.01 -5.14
N PHE A 350 13.75 7.82 -5.04
CA PHE A 350 13.06 6.63 -4.54
C PHE A 350 13.32 6.42 -3.05
N VAL A 351 14.59 6.26 -2.66
CA VAL A 351 14.93 5.84 -1.29
C VAL A 351 14.59 6.89 -0.23
N PHE A 352 14.71 8.19 -0.53
CA PHE A 352 14.36 9.25 0.42
C PHE A 352 12.95 9.77 0.20
N LEU A 353 12.67 10.30 -0.98
CA LEU A 353 11.40 10.98 -1.25
C LEU A 353 10.18 10.02 -1.17
N ARG A 354 10.34 8.77 -1.58
CA ARG A 354 9.23 7.80 -1.69
C ARG A 354 9.28 6.64 -0.69
N LEU A 355 10.32 6.57 0.17
CA LEU A 355 10.45 5.53 1.19
C LEU A 355 10.76 6.10 2.58
N ILE A 356 11.98 6.62 2.81
CA ILE A 356 12.42 7.07 4.14
C ILE A 356 11.62 8.26 4.65
N CYS A 357 11.46 9.34 3.87
CA CYS A 357 10.76 10.54 4.32
C CYS A 357 9.26 10.27 4.58
N PRO A 358 8.53 9.53 3.72
CA PRO A 358 7.19 9.05 4.05
C PRO A 358 7.13 8.20 5.33
N ALA A 359 8.13 7.33 5.57
CA ALA A 359 8.20 6.52 6.79
C ALA A 359 8.46 7.35 8.06
N ILE A 360 9.20 8.45 7.97
CA ILE A 360 9.38 9.40 9.09
C ILE A 360 8.09 10.18 9.33
N LEU A 361 7.43 10.67 8.28
CA LEU A 361 6.21 11.47 8.39
C LEU A 361 5.00 10.66 8.88
N ASN A 362 4.89 9.40 8.45
CA ASN A 362 3.81 8.51 8.87
C ASN A 362 4.36 7.12 9.27
N PRO A 363 5.00 7.00 10.45
CA PRO A 363 5.65 5.76 10.88
C PRO A 363 4.69 4.57 11.06
N ARG A 364 3.39 4.84 11.20
CA ARG A 364 2.34 3.81 11.29
C ARG A 364 2.24 2.98 10.01
N MET A 365 2.38 3.62 8.83
CA MET A 365 2.29 2.92 7.54
C MET A 365 3.38 1.87 7.32
N PHE A 366 4.44 1.94 8.11
CA PHE A 366 5.57 1.01 8.12
C PHE A 366 5.62 0.16 9.40
N ASN A 367 4.54 0.14 10.19
CA ASN A 367 4.44 -0.61 11.45
C ASN A 367 5.57 -0.30 12.46
N ILE A 368 6.05 0.96 12.48
CA ILE A 368 7.08 1.41 13.42
C ILE A 368 6.46 1.76 14.78
N ILE A 369 5.28 2.41 14.76
CA ILE A 369 4.53 2.84 15.95
C ILE A 369 3.08 2.36 15.87
N SER A 370 2.46 2.17 17.03
CA SER A 370 1.02 1.84 17.15
C SER A 370 0.18 3.06 17.48
N ASP A 371 0.66 3.91 18.39
CA ASP A 371 -0.07 5.11 18.84
C ASP A 371 0.19 6.33 17.95
N SER A 372 -0.66 7.35 18.10
CA SER A 372 -0.52 8.58 17.33
C SER A 372 0.56 9.45 17.98
N PRO A 373 1.47 10.06 17.20
CA PRO A 373 2.46 10.96 17.76
C PRO A 373 1.80 12.10 18.55
N SER A 374 2.39 12.46 19.68
CA SER A 374 2.01 13.70 20.40
C SER A 374 2.23 14.92 19.51
N PRO A 375 1.61 16.09 19.78
CA PRO A 375 1.81 17.30 18.97
C PRO A 375 3.30 17.68 18.82
N ILE A 376 4.08 17.55 19.89
CA ILE A 376 5.53 17.80 19.89
C ILE A 376 6.23 16.78 18.99
N ALA A 377 5.95 15.49 19.17
CA ALA A 377 6.57 14.43 18.41
C ALA A 377 6.23 14.51 16.91
N ALA A 378 4.97 14.78 16.56
CA ALA A 378 4.52 15.01 15.19
C ALA A 378 5.27 16.18 14.54
N ARG A 379 5.44 17.29 15.27
CA ARG A 379 6.20 18.45 14.80
C ARG A 379 7.67 18.12 14.58
N THR A 380 8.29 17.39 15.51
CA THR A 380 9.68 16.94 15.38
C THR A 380 9.87 16.03 14.17
N LEU A 381 8.98 15.05 13.94
CA LEU A 381 9.03 14.18 12.75
C LEU A 381 8.96 14.99 11.44
N ILE A 382 8.13 16.03 11.37
CA ILE A 382 8.04 16.91 10.20
C ILE A 382 9.37 17.64 9.95
N LEU A 383 9.98 18.21 10.99
CA LEU A 383 11.25 18.94 10.86
C LEU A 383 12.40 18.00 10.49
N VAL A 384 12.43 16.80 11.07
CA VAL A 384 13.39 15.74 10.73
C VAL A 384 13.25 15.32 9.27
N ALA A 385 12.03 14.96 8.84
CA ALA A 385 11.78 14.54 7.45
C ALA A 385 12.16 15.65 6.46
N LYS A 386 11.84 16.91 6.75
CA LYS A 386 12.18 18.07 5.90
C LYS A 386 13.70 18.26 5.79
N SER A 387 14.43 18.18 6.91
CA SER A 387 15.89 18.29 6.92
C SER A 387 16.58 17.14 6.18
N VAL A 388 16.11 15.90 6.37
CA VAL A 388 16.62 14.71 5.65
C VAL A 388 16.33 14.83 4.16
N GLN A 389 15.13 15.29 3.78
CA GLN A 389 14.78 15.51 2.37
C GLN A 389 15.67 16.55 1.69
N ASN A 390 15.96 17.67 2.38
CA ASN A 390 16.86 18.69 1.85
C ASN A 390 18.30 18.17 1.70
N LEU A 391 18.79 17.38 2.67
CA LEU A 391 20.08 16.69 2.56
C LEU A 391 20.10 15.72 1.37
N ALA A 392 19.05 14.91 1.19
CA ALA A 392 18.91 13.95 0.08
C ALA A 392 18.84 14.64 -1.30
N ASN A 393 18.27 15.85 -1.34
CA ASN A 393 18.24 16.71 -2.52
C ASN A 393 19.56 17.49 -2.73
N LEU A 394 20.48 17.43 -1.77
CA LEU A 394 21.75 18.18 -1.74
C LEU A 394 21.57 19.71 -1.79
N VAL A 395 20.45 20.21 -1.28
CA VAL A 395 20.09 21.64 -1.26
C VAL A 395 19.99 22.16 0.18
N GLU A 396 20.34 23.42 0.34
CA GLU A 396 20.20 24.14 1.61
C GLU A 396 18.83 24.81 1.71
N PHE A 397 18.39 25.09 2.93
CA PHE A 397 17.26 25.98 3.16
C PHE A 397 17.66 27.40 2.79
N GLY A 398 16.80 28.08 2.03
CA GLY A 398 16.95 29.49 1.68
C GLY A 398 15.82 30.35 2.24
N ALA A 399 15.72 31.58 1.77
CA ALA A 399 14.82 32.61 2.29
C ALA A 399 13.31 32.26 2.30
N LYS A 400 12.88 31.19 1.60
CA LYS A 400 11.50 30.70 1.67
C LYS A 400 11.17 30.04 3.01
N GLU A 401 12.16 29.49 3.70
CA GLU A 401 12.02 28.81 5.00
C GLU A 401 13.11 29.28 5.98
N PRO A 402 13.10 30.56 6.39
CA PRO A 402 14.20 31.16 7.16
C PRO A 402 14.42 30.49 8.52
N TYR A 403 13.35 29.94 9.12
CA TYR A 403 13.41 29.24 10.40
C TYR A 403 14.22 27.91 10.34
N MET A 404 14.51 27.39 9.15
CA MET A 404 15.31 26.17 8.96
C MET A 404 16.79 26.45 8.63
N GLU A 405 17.20 27.71 8.47
CA GLU A 405 18.58 28.05 8.08
C GLU A 405 19.64 27.54 9.07
N GLY A 406 19.28 27.42 10.35
CA GLY A 406 20.14 26.84 11.39
C GLY A 406 20.56 25.39 11.11
N VAL A 407 19.87 24.69 10.21
CA VAL A 407 20.19 23.30 9.81
C VAL A 407 21.19 23.25 8.63
N ASN A 408 21.42 24.36 7.92
CA ASN A 408 22.33 24.40 6.77
C ASN A 408 23.76 23.92 7.06
N PRO A 409 24.37 24.23 8.22
CA PRO A 409 25.69 23.69 8.58
C PRO A 409 25.72 22.16 8.57
N PHE A 410 24.69 21.51 9.12
CA PHE A 410 24.54 20.05 9.12
C PHE A 410 24.39 19.49 7.69
N ILE A 411 23.60 20.15 6.84
CA ILE A 411 23.43 19.73 5.45
C ILE A 411 24.79 19.80 4.74
N LYS A 412 25.50 20.93 4.84
CA LYS A 412 26.82 21.14 4.21
C LYS A 412 27.82 20.08 4.62
N SER A 413 27.92 19.75 5.90
CA SER A 413 28.87 18.75 6.40
C SER A 413 28.55 17.32 5.96
N ASN A 414 27.28 17.00 5.66
CA ASN A 414 26.85 15.65 5.32
C ASN A 414 26.62 15.43 3.81
N LYS A 415 26.69 16.46 2.96
CA LYS A 415 26.50 16.34 1.50
C LYS A 415 27.34 15.24 0.85
N HIS A 416 28.64 15.19 1.17
CA HIS A 416 29.53 14.17 0.60
C HIS A 416 29.15 12.75 1.04
N ARG A 417 28.83 12.56 2.33
CA ARG A 417 28.40 11.27 2.87
C ARG A 417 27.12 10.78 2.20
N MET A 418 26.16 11.68 1.97
CA MET A 418 24.92 11.40 1.24
C MET A 418 25.21 10.95 -0.20
N ILE A 419 26.12 11.62 -0.91
CA ILE A 419 26.52 11.22 -2.28
C ILE A 419 27.11 9.80 -2.29
N MET A 420 28.04 9.52 -1.38
CA MET A 420 28.68 8.20 -1.29
C MET A 420 27.66 7.09 -1.01
N PHE A 421 26.75 7.32 -0.05
CA PHE A 421 25.67 6.39 0.27
C PHE A 421 24.77 6.12 -0.95
N LEU A 422 24.31 7.17 -1.64
CA LEU A 422 23.43 7.03 -2.81
C LEU A 422 24.11 6.29 -3.97
N ASP A 423 25.42 6.49 -4.16
CA ASP A 423 26.17 5.77 -5.19
C ASP A 423 26.35 4.29 -4.83
N GLU A 424 26.64 3.99 -3.56
CA GLU A 424 26.83 2.63 -3.05
C GLU A 424 25.53 1.79 -3.05
N LEU A 425 24.37 2.43 -2.88
CA LEU A 425 23.08 1.75 -2.94
C LEU A 425 22.82 1.08 -4.29
N GLY A 426 23.38 1.60 -5.39
CA GLY A 426 23.23 1.03 -6.75
C GLY A 426 24.36 0.08 -7.15
N ASN A 427 25.32 -0.21 -6.27
CA ASN A 427 26.54 -0.94 -6.61
C ASN A 427 26.37 -2.47 -6.60
N VAL A 428 25.33 -2.97 -7.27
CA VAL A 428 25.08 -4.39 -7.49
C VAL A 428 24.97 -4.62 -9.00
N PRO A 429 26.03 -5.13 -9.67
CA PRO A 429 26.09 -5.15 -11.13
C PRO A 429 25.25 -6.25 -11.78
N GLU A 430 25.04 -7.36 -11.07
CA GLU A 430 24.36 -8.56 -11.54
C GLU A 430 23.06 -8.78 -10.77
N LEU A 431 22.06 -9.34 -11.44
CA LEU A 431 20.79 -9.66 -10.81
C LEU A 431 21.00 -10.80 -9.80
N PRO A 432 20.68 -10.61 -8.51
CA PRO A 432 20.82 -11.65 -7.51
C PRO A 432 19.84 -12.81 -7.74
N ASP A 433 20.25 -14.02 -7.40
CA ASP A 433 19.36 -15.19 -7.41
C ASP A 433 18.36 -15.11 -6.23
N THR A 434 17.08 -14.85 -6.52
CA THR A 434 16.02 -14.85 -5.51
C THR A 434 15.66 -16.28 -5.11
N THR A 435 15.88 -16.66 -3.85
CA THR A 435 15.61 -18.02 -3.32
C THR A 435 14.20 -18.17 -2.73
N GLU A 436 13.54 -17.07 -2.37
CA GLU A 436 12.21 -17.11 -1.77
C GLU A 436 11.11 -17.27 -2.82
N HIS A 437 10.19 -18.20 -2.57
CA HIS A 437 8.98 -18.36 -3.37
C HIS A 437 7.83 -17.60 -2.70
N SER A 438 7.35 -16.53 -3.34
CA SER A 438 6.10 -15.90 -2.93
C SER A 438 4.95 -16.89 -3.19
N ARG A 439 4.33 -17.41 -2.13
CA ARG A 439 3.13 -18.25 -2.21
C ARG A 439 1.88 -17.38 -2.35
N THR A 440 1.80 -16.60 -3.43
CA THR A 440 0.60 -15.83 -3.80
C THR A 440 -0.33 -16.68 -4.67
N ASP A 441 -1.64 -16.47 -4.53
CA ASP A 441 -2.63 -17.12 -5.41
C ASP A 441 -2.60 -16.46 -6.80
N LEU A 442 -1.70 -16.96 -7.65
CA LEU A 442 -1.50 -16.45 -9.00
C LEU A 442 -2.78 -16.48 -9.84
N SER A 443 -3.62 -17.51 -9.65
CA SER A 443 -4.89 -17.63 -10.38
C SER A 443 -5.86 -16.47 -10.06
N ARG A 444 -5.87 -16.01 -8.80
CA ARG A 444 -6.66 -14.84 -8.38
C ARG A 444 -6.14 -13.55 -9.01
N ASP A 445 -4.82 -13.35 -9.01
CA ASP A 445 -4.22 -12.16 -9.61
C ASP A 445 -4.40 -12.11 -11.14
N LEU A 446 -4.29 -13.26 -11.82
CA LEU A 446 -4.56 -13.37 -13.25
C LEU A 446 -6.05 -13.12 -13.56
N ALA A 447 -6.96 -13.62 -12.71
CA ALA A 447 -8.39 -13.32 -12.84
C ALA A 447 -8.67 -11.82 -12.67
N ALA A 448 -8.09 -11.17 -11.67
CA ALA A 448 -8.24 -9.73 -11.46
C ALA A 448 -7.69 -8.90 -12.63
N LEU A 449 -6.54 -9.30 -13.20
CA LEU A 449 -5.99 -8.64 -14.39
C LEU A 449 -6.86 -8.86 -15.63
N HIS A 450 -7.44 -10.06 -15.78
CA HIS A 450 -8.41 -10.36 -16.83
C HIS A 450 -9.66 -9.49 -16.71
N GLU A 451 -10.19 -9.27 -15.51
CA GLU A 451 -11.32 -8.36 -15.28
C GLU A 451 -11.00 -6.91 -15.70
N ILE A 452 -9.78 -6.43 -15.45
CA ILE A 452 -9.31 -5.12 -15.95
C ILE A 452 -9.31 -5.09 -17.48
N CYS A 453 -8.79 -6.13 -18.14
CA CYS A 453 -8.81 -6.23 -19.61
C CYS A 453 -10.23 -6.22 -20.17
N VAL A 454 -11.18 -6.87 -19.49
CA VAL A 454 -12.59 -6.89 -19.90
C VAL A 454 -13.21 -5.51 -19.74
N ALA A 455 -13.00 -4.86 -18.58
CA ALA A 455 -13.53 -3.53 -18.28
C ALA A 455 -13.06 -2.46 -19.29
N HIS A 456 -11.81 -2.56 -19.76
CA HIS A 456 -11.22 -1.64 -20.73
C HIS A 456 -11.11 -2.21 -22.15
N SER A 457 -11.92 -3.21 -22.49
CA SER A 457 -11.81 -3.92 -23.78
C SER A 457 -12.01 -3.00 -25.00
N ASP A 458 -12.86 -1.99 -24.92
CA ASP A 458 -13.09 -1.01 -25.99
C ASP A 458 -11.87 -0.09 -26.23
N GLU A 459 -11.25 0.39 -25.14
CA GLU A 459 -10.04 1.21 -25.21
C GLU A 459 -8.84 0.39 -25.71
N LEU A 460 -8.68 -0.83 -25.20
CA LEU A 460 -7.64 -1.76 -25.66
C LEU A 460 -7.84 -2.13 -27.14
N ARG A 461 -9.09 -2.27 -27.61
CA ARG A 461 -9.41 -2.48 -29.03
C ARG A 461 -8.99 -1.29 -29.87
N THR A 462 -9.19 -0.08 -29.37
CA THR A 462 -8.76 1.16 -30.04
C THR A 462 -7.24 1.19 -30.19
N LEU A 463 -6.50 0.92 -29.11
CA LEU A 463 -5.03 0.82 -29.14
C LEU A 463 -4.53 -0.30 -30.07
N SER A 464 -5.26 -1.43 -30.15
CA SER A 464 -4.91 -2.55 -31.04
C SER A 464 -5.04 -2.24 -32.53
N ASN A 465 -5.72 -1.15 -32.89
CA ASN A 465 -5.86 -0.71 -34.28
C ASN A 465 -4.68 0.16 -34.74
N GLU A 466 -3.88 0.70 -33.81
CA GLU A 466 -2.68 1.44 -34.15
C GLU A 466 -1.62 0.53 -34.79
N ARG A 467 -0.92 1.05 -35.81
CA ARG A 467 0.17 0.32 -36.46
C ARG A 467 1.42 0.40 -35.59
N GLY A 468 2.05 -0.73 -35.33
CA GLY A 468 3.31 -0.77 -34.57
C GLY A 468 3.62 -2.17 -34.05
N ALA A 469 4.76 -2.32 -33.37
CA ALA A 469 5.21 -3.59 -32.79
C ALA A 469 4.19 -4.20 -31.79
N GLN A 470 3.45 -3.34 -31.09
CA GLN A 470 2.42 -3.73 -30.12
C GLN A 470 1.14 -4.29 -30.76
N GLN A 471 0.88 -4.04 -32.04
CA GLN A 471 -0.41 -4.34 -32.68
C GLN A 471 -0.79 -5.82 -32.59
N HIS A 472 0.14 -6.71 -32.93
CA HIS A 472 -0.10 -8.15 -32.92
C HIS A 472 -0.36 -8.65 -31.50
N VAL A 473 0.38 -8.13 -30.52
CA VAL A 473 0.26 -8.51 -29.10
C VAL A 473 -1.11 -8.07 -28.56
N LEU A 474 -1.55 -6.84 -28.83
CA LEU A 474 -2.84 -6.34 -28.35
C LEU A 474 -4.05 -7.04 -29.00
N LYS A 475 -3.94 -7.41 -30.29
CA LYS A 475 -4.98 -8.24 -30.94
C LYS A 475 -5.06 -9.63 -30.29
N LYS A 476 -3.92 -10.23 -29.97
CA LYS A 476 -3.86 -11.51 -29.25
C LYS A 476 -4.43 -11.38 -27.84
N LEU A 477 -4.14 -10.29 -27.12
CA LEU A 477 -4.69 -9.99 -25.80
C LEU A 477 -6.22 -9.96 -25.80
N LEU A 478 -6.82 -9.26 -26.76
CA LEU A 478 -8.28 -9.17 -26.88
C LEU A 478 -8.90 -10.54 -27.19
N ALA A 479 -8.30 -11.32 -28.09
CA ALA A 479 -8.77 -12.67 -28.41
C ALA A 479 -8.74 -13.61 -27.19
N ILE A 480 -7.65 -13.59 -26.42
CA ILE A 480 -7.54 -14.36 -25.17
C ILE A 480 -8.55 -13.86 -24.13
N THR A 481 -8.73 -12.55 -24.00
CA THR A 481 -9.68 -11.94 -23.06
C THR A 481 -11.12 -12.41 -23.35
N GLU A 482 -11.52 -12.42 -24.62
CA GLU A 482 -12.83 -12.94 -25.07
C GLU A 482 -12.96 -14.46 -24.82
N LEU A 483 -11.91 -15.24 -25.11
CA LEU A 483 -11.90 -16.70 -24.87
C LEU A 483 -12.06 -17.03 -23.38
N LEU A 484 -11.31 -16.36 -22.50
CA LEU A 484 -11.41 -16.53 -21.05
C LEU A 484 -12.82 -16.16 -20.55
N GLN A 485 -13.41 -15.09 -21.08
CA GLN A 485 -14.77 -14.68 -20.74
C GLN A 485 -15.80 -15.75 -21.15
N GLN A 486 -15.63 -16.36 -22.32
CA GLN A 486 -16.47 -17.47 -22.78
C GLN A 486 -16.33 -18.70 -21.89
N LYS A 487 -15.09 -19.10 -21.54
CA LYS A 487 -14.83 -20.23 -20.62
C LYS A 487 -15.45 -20.00 -19.25
N GLN A 488 -15.30 -18.80 -18.68
CA GLN A 488 -15.88 -18.44 -17.37
C GLN A 488 -17.42 -18.54 -17.38
N ASN A 489 -18.05 -18.15 -18.50
CA ASN A 489 -19.50 -18.29 -18.68
C ASN A 489 -19.94 -19.75 -18.85
N GLN A 490 -19.15 -20.60 -19.52
CA GLN A 490 -19.42 -22.04 -19.63
C GLN A 490 -19.34 -22.75 -18.26
N TYR A 491 -18.37 -22.38 -17.43
CA TYR A 491 -18.26 -22.88 -16.06
C TYR A 491 -19.44 -22.48 -15.19
N THR A 492 -19.96 -21.26 -15.37
CA THR A 492 -21.15 -20.80 -14.64
C THR A 492 -22.38 -21.65 -15.02
N LYS A 493 -22.61 -21.87 -16.32
CA LYS A 493 -23.76 -22.65 -16.81
C LYS A 493 -23.72 -24.13 -16.40
N THR A 494 -22.53 -24.70 -16.26
CA THR A 494 -22.37 -26.12 -15.85
C THR A 494 -22.58 -26.33 -14.34
N ASN A 495 -22.43 -25.29 -13.52
CA ASN A 495 -22.71 -25.32 -12.09
C ASN A 495 -24.20 -25.08 -11.75
N ASP A 496 -24.94 -24.35 -12.59
CA ASP A 496 -26.40 -24.10 -12.38
C ASP A 496 -27.29 -25.30 -12.76
N VAL A 497 -26.75 -26.34 -13.42
CA VAL A 497 -27.51 -27.51 -13.93
C VAL A 497 -27.37 -28.74 -13.00
N ARG A 498 -26.87 -28.57 -11.77
CA ARG A 498 -26.76 -29.67 -10.79
C ARG A 498 -27.58 -29.45 -9.54
#